data_AF-A0A3M1G4H8-F1
#
_entry.id   AF-A0A3M1G4H8-F1
#
_cell.length_a   1.000
_cell.length_b   1.000
_cell.length_c   1.000
_cell.angle_alpha   90.00
_cell.angle_beta   90.00
_cell.angle_gamma   90.00
#
_symmetry.space_group_name_H-M   'P 1'
#
loop_
_entity.id
_entity.type
_entity.pdbx_description
1 polymer ?
#
loop_
_entity_poly.entity_id
_entity_poly.type
_entity_poly.pdbx_seq_one_letter_code
_entity_poly.pdbx_strand_id
1 'polypeptide(L)'
;ALKNPFKMPMFQGPVNVFVDGTLTNRISINETILPKAATKMALGVDPSLSIKRTLKRKFTETKGLFSKEEKIRYEYEIEISNGKPIPVTLTVQDRIPISQNEKIVVQRIRPTEQEASISEEGIITWNIQLKAREQKTLPVIFTVSYPEGERVVGLP
;
A
#
# COMPACT_ATOMS: atom_id res chain seq x y z
N ALA A 1 13.85 3.18 11.61
CA ALA A 1 13.93 4.36 12.50
C ALA A 1 15.28 5.02 12.27
N LEU A 2 15.32 6.36 12.15
CA LEU A 2 16.55 7.11 11.97
C LEU A 2 17.21 7.30 13.34
N LYS A 3 18.50 6.96 13.44
CA LYS A 3 19.28 7.20 14.66
C LYS A 3 19.98 8.55 14.55
N ASN A 4 19.91 9.38 15.59
CA ASN A 4 20.68 10.63 15.61
C ASN A 4 22.19 10.29 15.52
N PRO A 5 22.86 10.65 14.40
CA PRO A 5 24.26 10.30 14.16
C PRO A 5 25.22 11.31 14.82
N PHE A 6 24.72 12.46 15.28
CA PHE A 6 25.53 13.52 15.85
C PHE A 6 25.88 13.25 17.31
N LYS A 7 27.00 13.84 17.76
CA LYS A 7 27.39 13.82 19.18
C LYS A 7 26.55 14.77 20.05
N MET A 8 25.69 15.59 19.42
CA MET A 8 24.85 16.59 20.08
C MET A 8 23.35 16.27 19.87
N PRO A 9 22.46 16.77 20.75
CA PRO A 9 21.02 16.64 20.56
C PRO A 9 20.56 17.34 19.27
N MET A 10 19.59 16.74 18.58
CA MET A 10 18.81 17.43 17.55
C MET A 10 17.59 18.05 18.23
N PHE A 11 17.53 19.38 18.29
CA PHE A 11 16.43 20.07 18.95
C PHE A 11 15.11 19.91 18.20
N GLN A 12 14.01 20.02 18.95
CA GLN A 12 12.68 20.16 18.38
C GLN A 12 12.61 21.41 17.48
N GLY A 13 11.83 21.33 16.41
CA GLY A 13 11.67 22.42 15.46
C GLY A 13 11.62 21.99 13.99
N PRO A 14 11.47 22.96 13.08
CA PRO A 14 11.36 22.70 11.65
C PRO A 14 12.71 22.24 11.07
N VAL A 15 12.66 21.24 10.18
CA VAL A 15 13.82 20.66 9.52
C VAL A 15 13.54 20.45 8.05
N ASN A 16 14.53 20.78 7.22
CA ASN A 16 14.55 20.45 5.80
C ASN A 16 15.20 19.07 5.62
N VAL A 17 14.52 18.16 4.92
CA VAL A 17 15.02 16.82 4.61
C VAL A 17 15.58 16.82 3.19
N PHE A 18 16.83 16.40 3.07
CA PHE A 18 17.51 16.21 1.79
C PHE A 18 17.82 14.73 1.57
N VAL A 19 17.55 14.24 0.36
CA VAL A 19 17.97 12.91 -0.11
C VAL A 19 18.78 13.13 -1.38
N ASP A 20 20.01 12.61 -1.42
CA ASP A 20 20.96 12.76 -2.54
C ASP A 20 21.11 14.23 -3.01
N GLY A 21 21.19 15.15 -2.05
CA GLY A 21 21.35 16.59 -2.30
C GLY A 21 20.07 17.33 -2.71
N THR A 22 18.94 16.63 -2.87
CA THR A 22 17.66 17.23 -3.27
C THR A 22 16.74 17.40 -2.06
N LEU A 23 16.11 18.58 -1.90
CA LEU A 23 15.11 18.81 -0.87
C LEU A 23 13.87 17.95 -1.15
N THR A 24 13.60 16.93 -0.34
CA THR A 24 12.46 16.02 -0.52
C THR A 24 11.28 16.37 0.38
N ASN A 25 11.54 16.97 1.56
CA ASN A 25 10.47 17.25 2.52
C ASN A 25 10.82 18.36 3.51
N ARG A 26 9.80 18.92 4.16
CA ARG A 26 9.93 19.73 5.37
C ARG A 26 9.12 19.08 6.48
N ILE A 27 9.77 18.76 7.59
CA ILE A 27 9.13 18.13 8.74
C ILE A 27 9.36 18.98 9.99
N SER A 28 8.58 18.73 11.03
CA SER A 28 8.86 19.23 12.37
C SER A 28 9.28 18.08 13.27
N ILE A 29 10.38 18.25 13.98
CA ILE A 29 10.76 17.37 15.07
C ILE A 29 9.98 17.85 16.31
N ASN A 30 9.14 16.99 16.87
CA ASN A 30 8.28 17.36 18.00
C ASN A 30 9.00 17.30 19.35
N GLU A 31 10.09 16.54 19.45
CA GLU A 31 10.84 16.33 20.68
C GLU A 31 12.34 16.31 20.41
N THR A 32 13.15 16.80 21.37
CA THR A 32 14.61 16.78 21.23
C THR A 32 15.15 15.35 21.19
N ILE A 33 15.89 15.00 20.14
CA ILE A 33 16.44 13.66 19.95
C ILE A 33 17.89 13.64 20.44
N LEU A 34 18.12 12.93 21.54
CA LEU A 34 19.45 12.77 22.13
C LEU A 34 20.42 12.02 21.19
N PRO A 35 21.74 12.18 21.38
CA PRO A 35 22.74 11.41 20.63
C PRO A 35 22.46 9.91 20.71
N LYS A 36 22.55 9.22 19.57
CA LYS A 36 22.25 7.78 19.44
C LYS A 36 20.79 7.37 19.68
N ALA A 37 19.89 8.26 20.07
CA ALA A 37 18.46 7.92 20.16
C ALA A 37 17.89 7.69 18.74
N ALA A 38 16.92 6.77 18.66
CA ALA A 38 16.22 6.47 17.42
C ALA A 38 14.88 7.19 17.39
N THR A 39 14.51 7.71 16.22
CA THR A 39 13.22 8.35 16.00
C THR A 39 12.60 7.90 14.68
N LYS A 40 11.28 8.09 14.53
CA LYS A 40 10.58 7.91 13.26
C LYS A 40 10.40 9.30 12.63
N MET A 41 10.86 9.45 11.40
CA MET A 41 10.73 10.69 10.62
C MET A 41 10.23 10.35 9.22
N ALA A 42 9.29 11.15 8.72
CA ALA A 42 8.80 11.03 7.36
C ALA A 42 9.75 11.75 6.39
N LEU A 43 10.69 11.02 5.77
CA LEU A 43 11.70 11.61 4.88
C LEU A 43 11.17 11.96 3.48
N GLY A 44 9.92 11.60 3.19
CA GLY A 44 9.29 11.75 1.88
C GLY A 44 9.45 10.49 1.02
N VAL A 45 9.21 10.66 -0.29
CA VAL A 45 9.30 9.58 -1.27
C VAL A 45 10.77 9.29 -1.59
N ASP A 46 11.13 8.01 -1.58
CA ASP A 46 12.46 7.56 -2.01
C ASP A 46 12.39 7.19 -3.50
N PRO A 47 13.02 7.96 -4.40
CA PRO A 47 12.92 7.72 -5.84
C PRO A 47 13.60 6.43 -6.30
N SER A 48 14.46 5.83 -5.45
CA SER A 48 15.06 4.53 -5.76
C SER A 48 14.08 3.36 -5.56
N LEU A 49 12.94 3.59 -4.91
CA LEU A 49 11.89 2.59 -4.73
C LEU A 49 10.73 2.95 -5.63
N SER A 50 10.31 2.02 -6.49
CA SER A 50 9.11 2.22 -7.31
C SER A 50 8.01 1.24 -6.91
N ILE A 51 6.79 1.75 -6.87
CA ILE A 51 5.57 0.98 -6.61
C ILE A 51 4.57 1.39 -7.67
N LYS A 52 4.04 0.41 -8.41
CA LYS A 52 3.06 0.65 -9.47
C LYS A 52 1.89 -0.32 -9.29
N ARG A 53 0.68 0.23 -9.19
CA ARG A 53 -0.57 -0.55 -9.15
C ARG A 53 -1.26 -0.48 -10.50
N THR A 54 -1.53 -1.62 -11.13
CA THR A 54 -2.10 -1.71 -12.47
C THR A 54 -3.34 -2.59 -12.46
N LEU A 55 -4.46 -2.14 -13.04
CA LEU A 55 -5.61 -3.00 -13.34
C LEU A 55 -5.24 -3.89 -14.53
N LYS A 56 -5.00 -5.17 -14.29
CA LYS A 56 -4.63 -6.13 -15.35
C LYS A 56 -5.87 -6.62 -16.09
N ARG A 57 -6.94 -6.95 -15.35
CA ARG A 57 -8.19 -7.47 -15.94
C ARG A 57 -9.41 -6.98 -15.14
N LYS A 58 -10.47 -6.68 -15.88
CA LYS A 58 -11.82 -6.42 -15.37
C LYS A 58 -12.82 -7.10 -16.29
N PHE A 59 -13.65 -7.97 -15.75
CA PHE A 59 -14.67 -8.66 -16.53
C PHE A 59 -15.84 -9.12 -15.67
N THR A 60 -17.01 -9.22 -16.28
CA THR A 60 -18.24 -9.70 -15.65
C THR A 60 -18.29 -11.24 -15.70
N GLU A 61 -18.32 -11.88 -14.53
CA GLU A 61 -18.59 -13.29 -14.32
C GLU A 61 -20.13 -13.49 -14.35
N THR A 62 -20.73 -13.68 -15.53
CA THR A 62 -22.20 -13.88 -15.62
C THR A 62 -22.57 -15.27 -15.08
N LYS A 63 -23.39 -15.35 -14.03
CA LYS A 63 -23.93 -16.61 -13.49
C LYS A 63 -25.14 -17.11 -14.32
N GLY A 64 -24.95 -17.45 -15.59
CA GLY A 64 -25.98 -18.10 -16.42
C GLY A 64 -27.26 -17.27 -16.69
N LEU A 65 -28.10 -17.77 -17.60
CA LEU A 65 -29.30 -17.06 -18.12
C LEU A 65 -30.39 -16.72 -17.08
N PHE A 66 -30.31 -17.25 -15.86
CA PHE A 66 -31.37 -17.14 -14.83
C PHE A 66 -30.95 -16.33 -13.58
N SER A 67 -29.70 -15.86 -13.49
CA SER A 67 -29.23 -15.04 -12.36
C SER A 67 -29.57 -13.58 -12.57
N LYS A 68 -30.22 -12.94 -11.57
CA LYS A 68 -30.44 -11.48 -11.50
C LYS A 68 -29.29 -10.75 -10.80
N GLU A 69 -28.14 -11.40 -10.59
CA GLU A 69 -26.95 -10.82 -9.99
C GLU A 69 -25.86 -10.62 -11.04
N GLU A 70 -25.30 -9.42 -11.08
CA GLU A 70 -24.07 -9.11 -11.80
C GLU A 70 -22.88 -9.31 -10.86
N LYS A 71 -21.86 -10.05 -11.31
CA LYS A 71 -20.60 -10.24 -10.57
C LYS A 71 -19.44 -9.75 -11.41
N ILE A 72 -18.73 -8.73 -10.94
CA ILE A 72 -17.55 -8.19 -11.62
C ILE A 72 -16.29 -8.64 -10.89
N ARG A 73 -15.32 -9.16 -11.62
CA ARG A 73 -13.99 -9.49 -11.12
C ARG A 73 -13.00 -8.38 -11.44
N TYR A 74 -12.20 -8.00 -10.45
CA TYR A 74 -11.09 -7.07 -10.57
C TYR A 74 -9.79 -7.79 -10.26
N GLU A 75 -8.82 -7.70 -11.18
CA GLU A 75 -7.48 -8.25 -11.01
C GLU A 75 -6.45 -7.13 -11.13
N TYR A 76 -5.97 -6.66 -9.98
CA TYR A 76 -4.90 -5.70 -9.87
C TYR A 76 -3.56 -6.39 -9.60
N GLU A 77 -2.49 -5.77 -10.05
CA GLU A 77 -1.11 -6.16 -9.73
C GLU A 77 -0.36 -4.95 -9.20
N ILE A 78 0.31 -5.13 -8.06
CA ILE A 78 1.22 -4.15 -7.48
C ILE A 78 2.64 -4.61 -7.75
N GLU A 79 3.36 -3.90 -8.61
CA GLU A 79 4.76 -4.13 -8.91
C GLU A 79 5.62 -3.23 -8.02
N ILE A 80 6.60 -3.81 -7.34
CA ILE A 80 7.50 -3.12 -6.41
C ILE A 80 8.93 -3.41 -6.82
N SER A 81 9.74 -2.39 -7.05
CA SER A 81 11.15 -2.55 -7.39
C SER A 81 12.06 -1.77 -6.44
N ASN A 82 13.09 -2.46 -5.96
CA ASN A 82 14.18 -1.88 -5.19
C ASN A 82 15.35 -1.51 -6.10
N GLY A 83 15.47 -0.23 -6.48
CA GLY A 83 16.59 0.29 -7.26
C GLY A 83 17.90 0.46 -6.47
N LYS A 84 17.90 0.24 -5.15
CA LYS A 84 19.10 0.42 -4.31
C LYS A 84 20.08 -0.75 -4.44
N PRO A 85 21.38 -0.52 -4.19
CA PRO A 85 22.40 -1.57 -4.10
C PRO A 85 22.38 -2.34 -2.77
N ILE A 86 21.39 -2.10 -1.91
CA ILE A 86 21.25 -2.72 -0.59
C ILE A 86 19.85 -3.32 -0.42
N PRO A 87 19.68 -4.35 0.42
CA PRO A 87 18.36 -4.86 0.77
C PRO A 87 17.53 -3.82 1.54
N VAL A 88 16.21 -3.87 1.37
CA VAL A 88 15.24 -2.99 2.04
C VAL A 88 14.09 -3.81 2.62
N THR A 89 13.54 -3.34 3.73
CA THR A 89 12.29 -3.85 4.31
C THR A 89 11.20 -2.81 4.12
N LEU A 90 10.07 -3.22 3.54
CA LEU A 90 8.96 -2.35 3.19
C LEU A 90 7.68 -2.86 3.84
N THR A 91 6.89 -1.93 4.36
CA THR A 91 5.47 -2.16 4.66
C THR A 91 4.66 -1.55 3.53
N VAL A 92 3.94 -2.38 2.79
CA VAL A 92 3.12 -1.98 1.65
C VAL A 92 1.66 -2.08 2.07
N GLN A 93 0.88 -1.05 1.79
CA GLN A 93 -0.55 -1.04 2.08
C GLN A 93 -1.36 -0.76 0.82
N ASP A 94 -2.43 -1.53 0.64
CA ASP A 94 -3.46 -1.28 -0.37
C ASP A 94 -4.84 -1.49 0.28
N ARG A 95 -5.90 -1.24 -0.48
CA ARG A 95 -7.28 -1.42 -0.02
C ARG A 95 -8.08 -2.29 -0.97
N ILE A 96 -8.96 -3.10 -0.39
CA ILE A 96 -10.10 -3.70 -1.07
C ILE A 96 -11.36 -2.97 -0.61
N PRO A 97 -12.31 -2.65 -1.52
CA PRO A 97 -13.56 -2.03 -1.13
C PRO A 97 -14.31 -2.89 -0.11
N ILE A 98 -14.85 -2.26 0.92
CA ILE A 98 -15.82 -2.88 1.82
C ILE A 98 -17.23 -2.44 1.40
N SER A 99 -18.18 -3.37 1.46
CA SER A 99 -19.56 -3.02 1.16
C SER A 99 -20.21 -2.29 2.32
N GLN A 100 -20.93 -1.21 2.03
CA GLN A 100 -21.81 -0.52 2.98
C GLN A 100 -23.29 -0.87 2.78
N ASN A 101 -23.59 -1.74 1.81
CA ASN A 101 -24.95 -2.17 1.48
C ASN A 101 -25.00 -3.70 1.47
N GLU A 102 -25.95 -4.26 2.23
CA GLU A 102 -26.15 -5.71 2.37
C GLU A 102 -26.38 -6.45 1.04
N LYS A 103 -26.90 -5.75 0.01
CA LYS A 103 -27.10 -6.30 -1.34
C LYS A 103 -25.84 -6.36 -2.19
N ILE A 104 -24.78 -5.65 -1.79
CA ILE A 104 -23.50 -5.61 -2.48
C ILE A 104 -22.53 -6.51 -1.71
N VAL A 105 -22.02 -7.54 -2.37
CA VAL A 105 -21.09 -8.49 -1.75
C VAL A 105 -19.72 -8.31 -2.37
N VAL A 106 -18.74 -7.92 -1.55
CA VAL A 106 -17.33 -7.85 -1.96
C VAL A 106 -16.61 -9.09 -1.41
N GLN A 107 -16.03 -9.89 -2.31
CA GLN A 107 -15.26 -11.07 -1.93
C GLN A 107 -13.81 -10.90 -2.37
N ARG A 108 -12.89 -10.85 -1.40
CA ARG A 108 -11.45 -10.93 -1.63
C ARG A 108 -11.07 -12.36 -2.04
N ILE A 109 -10.24 -12.46 -3.07
CA ILE A 109 -9.65 -13.71 -3.56
C ILE A 109 -8.14 -13.73 -3.30
N ARG A 110 -7.48 -12.58 -3.51
CA ARG A 110 -6.07 -12.34 -3.18
C ARG A 110 -5.87 -10.93 -2.63
N PRO A 111 -4.96 -10.73 -1.68
CA PRO A 111 -4.16 -11.77 -1.02
C PRO A 111 -4.98 -12.62 -0.03
N THR A 112 -4.44 -13.77 0.38
CA THR A 112 -4.93 -14.57 1.50
C THR A 112 -4.32 -14.09 2.83
N GLU A 113 -4.87 -14.56 3.95
CA GLU A 113 -4.35 -14.23 5.30
C GLU A 113 -2.90 -14.72 5.53
N GLN A 114 -2.41 -15.66 4.72
CA GLN A 114 -1.00 -16.10 4.75
C GLN A 114 -0.09 -15.18 3.95
N GLU A 115 -0.63 -14.46 2.98
CA GLU A 115 0.13 -13.56 2.09
C GLU A 115 0.22 -12.14 2.66
N ALA A 116 -0.82 -11.69 3.39
CA ALA A 116 -0.91 -10.36 3.99
C ALA A 116 -1.81 -10.36 5.23
N SER A 117 -1.65 -9.35 6.09
CA SER A 117 -2.65 -9.03 7.10
C SER A 117 -3.77 -8.21 6.47
N ILE A 118 -5.02 -8.58 6.71
CA ILE A 118 -6.19 -7.80 6.25
C ILE A 118 -7.01 -7.31 7.44
N SER A 119 -7.30 -6.01 7.46
CA SER A 119 -8.18 -5.41 8.48
C SER A 119 -9.66 -5.49 8.08
N GLU A 120 -10.56 -5.30 9.06
CA GLU A 120 -12.00 -5.26 8.84
C GLU A 120 -12.42 -4.10 7.91
N GLU A 121 -11.64 -3.02 7.88
CA GLU A 121 -11.83 -1.87 7.00
C GLU A 121 -11.32 -2.11 5.56
N GLY A 122 -10.89 -3.34 5.26
CA GLY A 122 -10.40 -3.72 3.93
C GLY A 122 -8.97 -3.27 3.64
N ILE A 123 -8.20 -2.85 4.65
CA ILE A 123 -6.79 -2.48 4.48
C ILE A 123 -5.96 -3.75 4.43
N ILE A 124 -5.22 -3.92 3.35
CA ILE A 124 -4.25 -5.00 3.17
C ILE A 124 -2.87 -4.47 3.54
N THR A 125 -2.13 -5.21 4.36
CA THR A 125 -0.75 -4.87 4.75
C THR A 125 0.21 -6.03 4.50
N TRP A 126 1.19 -5.81 3.63
CA TRP A 126 2.32 -6.73 3.41
C TRP A 126 3.58 -6.19 4.09
N ASN A 127 4.31 -7.06 4.79
CA ASN A 127 5.68 -6.78 5.22
C ASN A 127 6.62 -7.58 4.33
N ILE A 128 7.35 -6.89 3.44
CA ILE A 128 8.22 -7.52 2.46
C ILE A 128 9.67 -7.12 2.68
N GLN A 129 10.57 -8.07 2.44
CA GLN A 129 11.99 -7.79 2.31
C GLN A 129 12.36 -7.97 0.84
N LEU A 130 13.02 -6.97 0.27
CA LEU A 130 13.56 -7.01 -1.09
C LEU A 130 15.08 -6.91 -1.01
N LYS A 131 15.77 -7.78 -1.72
CA LYS A 131 17.22 -7.70 -1.94
C LYS A 131 17.56 -6.49 -2.80
N ALA A 132 18.85 -6.19 -2.87
CA ALA A 132 19.37 -5.18 -3.80
C ALA A 132 18.91 -5.50 -5.23
N ARG A 133 18.39 -4.50 -5.95
CA ARG A 133 17.93 -4.64 -7.35
C ARG A 133 16.80 -5.65 -7.59
N GLU A 134 16.11 -6.10 -6.54
CA GLU A 134 15.00 -7.05 -6.65
C GLU A 134 13.69 -6.36 -7.00
N GLN A 135 12.85 -7.07 -7.78
CA GLN A 135 11.46 -6.71 -8.03
C GLN A 135 10.54 -7.81 -7.48
N LYS A 136 9.38 -7.41 -6.97
CA LYS A 136 8.32 -8.31 -6.50
C LYS A 136 6.96 -7.82 -6.97
N THR A 137 6.07 -8.77 -7.26
CA THR A 137 4.68 -8.49 -7.60
C THR A 137 3.74 -9.01 -6.53
N LEU A 138 2.69 -8.24 -6.23
CA LEU A 138 1.65 -8.60 -5.27
C LEU A 138 0.28 -8.55 -5.98
N PRO A 139 -0.42 -9.69 -6.12
CA PRO A 139 -1.74 -9.70 -6.73
C PRO A 139 -2.80 -9.20 -5.74
N VAL A 140 -3.72 -8.36 -6.23
CA VAL A 140 -4.91 -7.93 -5.49
C VAL A 140 -6.12 -8.27 -6.34
N ILE A 141 -6.87 -9.30 -5.91
CA ILE A 141 -7.97 -9.84 -6.68
C ILE A 141 -9.19 -9.90 -5.80
N PHE A 142 -10.29 -9.33 -6.29
CA PHE A 142 -11.57 -9.39 -5.60
C PHE A 142 -12.72 -9.37 -6.61
N THR A 143 -13.90 -9.74 -6.13
CA THR A 143 -15.13 -9.70 -6.89
C THR A 143 -16.15 -8.84 -6.18
N VAL A 144 -16.99 -8.17 -6.96
CA VAL A 144 -18.10 -7.35 -6.50
C VAL A 144 -19.36 -7.91 -7.13
N SER A 145 -20.29 -8.40 -6.30
CA SER A 145 -21.58 -8.91 -6.73
C SER A 145 -22.69 -7.97 -6.29
N TYR A 146 -23.66 -7.68 -7.15
CA TYR A 146 -24.80 -6.80 -6.85
C TYR A 146 -26.00 -7.12 -7.75
N PRO A 147 -27.23 -6.70 -7.38
CA PRO A 147 -28.42 -6.92 -8.21
C PRO A 147 -28.32 -6.20 -9.56
N GLU A 148 -28.73 -6.87 -10.62
CA GLU A 148 -28.77 -6.30 -11.97
C GLU A 148 -29.64 -5.04 -12.02
N GLY A 149 -29.17 -4.01 -12.73
CA GLY A 149 -29.86 -2.72 -12.86
C GLY A 149 -29.59 -1.72 -11.72
N GLU A 150 -28.89 -2.11 -10.65
CA GLU A 150 -28.42 -1.16 -9.64
C GLU A 150 -27.11 -0.49 -10.05
N ARG A 151 -27.01 0.82 -9.80
CA ARG A 151 -25.78 1.59 -10.03
C ARG A 151 -24.87 1.52 -8.80
N VAL A 152 -23.77 0.80 -8.91
CA VAL A 152 -22.72 0.78 -7.87
C VAL A 152 -21.74 1.94 -8.11
N VAL A 153 -21.44 2.70 -7.05
CA VAL A 153 -20.48 3.81 -7.06
C VAL A 153 -19.37 3.56 -6.04
N GLY A 154 -18.25 4.28 -6.15
CA GLY A 154 -17.13 4.14 -5.21
C GLY A 154 -16.23 2.92 -5.45
N LEU A 155 -16.37 2.28 -6.61
CA LEU A 155 -15.41 1.25 -7.05
C LEU A 155 -14.10 1.91 -7.51
N PRO A 156 -12.94 1.30 -7.20
CA PRO A 156 -11.62 1.84 -7.52
C PRO A 156 -11.27 1.77 -9.00
#